data_AF-A0A645FQ77-F1
#
_entry.id   AF-A0A645FQ77-F1
#
_cell.length_a   1.000
_cell.length_b   1.000
_cell.length_c   1.000
_cell.angle_alpha   90.00
_cell.angle_beta   90.00
_cell.angle_gamma   90.00
#
_symmetry.space_group_name_H-M   'P 1'
#
loop_
_entity.id
_entity.type
_entity.pdbx_description
1 polymer ?
#
loop_
_entity_poly.entity_id
_entity_poly.type
_entity_poly.pdbx_seq_one_letter_code
_entity_poly.pdbx_strand_id
1 'polypeptide(L)'
;MLTYFVLKQTASRLTILFYREDMLQQCIGEPEHRDFLLAHGYPVDQGLAACLTVLKRKFTDTCPHEFGILLGIPLQDVLGFMGLSDQPLYCKGCWHIYGNPECSLAVMKRFHDDRELVAGWLESGWEPCQILAFRQSEAEALVS
;
A
#
# COMPACT_ATOMS: atom_id res chain seq x y z
N MET A 1 -9.53 12.06 -4.69
CA MET A 1 -9.52 11.51 -6.07
C MET A 1 -8.53 10.36 -6.15
N LEU A 2 -8.85 9.28 -6.88
CA LEU A 2 -7.89 8.19 -7.11
C LEU A 2 -6.93 8.60 -8.23
N THR A 3 -5.64 8.46 -7.98
CA THR A 3 -4.55 8.76 -8.90
C THR A 3 -3.78 7.48 -9.22
N TYR A 4 -3.02 7.48 -10.30
CA TYR A 4 -2.14 6.37 -10.64
C TYR A 4 -0.71 6.84 -10.90
N PHE A 5 0.25 5.92 -10.74
CA PHE A 5 1.65 6.17 -11.05
C PHE A 5 2.28 4.93 -11.68
N VAL A 6 2.96 5.11 -12.81
CA VAL A 6 3.62 4.00 -13.51
C VAL A 6 4.96 3.70 -12.84
N LEU A 7 5.04 2.55 -12.17
CA LEU A 7 6.23 2.05 -11.49
C LEU A 7 7.22 1.44 -12.48
N LYS A 8 6.76 0.62 -13.41
CA LYS A 8 7.63 -0.04 -14.39
C LYS A 8 6.89 -0.29 -15.69
N GLN A 9 7.59 -0.13 -16.80
CA GLN A 9 7.10 -0.45 -18.13
C GLN A 9 8.18 -1.24 -18.88
N THR A 10 7.79 -2.39 -19.40
CA THR A 10 8.58 -3.19 -20.34
C THR A 10 7.78 -3.37 -21.64
N ALA A 11 8.36 -4.03 -22.64
CA ALA A 11 7.65 -4.29 -23.91
C ALA A 11 6.35 -5.10 -23.74
N SER A 12 6.23 -5.92 -22.69
CA SER A 12 5.09 -6.83 -22.46
C SER A 12 4.36 -6.61 -21.14
N ARG A 13 4.84 -5.72 -20.25
CA ARG A 13 4.27 -5.54 -18.91
C ARG A 13 4.25 -4.06 -18.50
N LEU A 14 3.12 -3.63 -17.96
CA LEU A 14 2.96 -2.33 -17.33
C LEU A 14 2.57 -2.54 -15.86
N THR A 15 3.33 -1.97 -14.94
CA THR A 15 3.06 -2.02 -13.50
C THR A 15 2.65 -0.64 -13.02
N ILE A 16 1.44 -0.54 -12.48
CA ILE A 16 0.79 0.71 -12.06
C ILE A 16 0.47 0.62 -10.57
N LEU A 17 0.79 1.68 -9.82
CA LEU A 17 0.30 1.92 -8.47
C LEU A 17 -0.93 2.82 -8.55
N PHE A 18 -2.08 2.34 -8.10
CA PHE A 18 -3.25 3.18 -7.85
C PHE A 18 -3.25 3.61 -6.38
N TYR A 19 -3.45 4.89 -6.12
CA TYR A 19 -3.40 5.44 -4.78
C TYR A 19 -4.26 6.69 -4.65
N ARG A 20 -4.67 7.00 -3.42
CA ARG A 20 -5.28 8.29 -3.09
C ARG A 20 -4.20 9.20 -2.51
N GLU A 21 -4.05 10.39 -3.08
CA GLU A 21 -2.92 11.27 -2.78
C GLU A 21 -2.90 11.73 -1.32
N ASP A 22 -4.06 12.13 -0.78
CA ASP A 22 -4.29 12.50 0.61
C ASP A 22 -3.89 11.37 1.59
N MET A 23 -4.35 10.15 1.33
CA MET A 23 -4.04 8.99 2.17
C MET A 23 -2.55 8.66 2.15
N LEU A 24 -1.91 8.74 0.98
CA LEU A 24 -0.50 8.41 0.85
C LEU A 24 0.38 9.51 1.43
N GLN A 25 -0.01 10.78 1.30
CA GLN A 25 0.62 11.91 1.98
C GLN A 25 0.53 11.79 3.50
N GLN A 26 -0.63 11.43 4.04
CA GLN A 26 -0.79 11.16 5.47
C GLN A 26 0.09 9.99 5.91
N CYS A 27 0.11 8.89 5.14
CA CYS A 27 0.94 7.72 5.43
C CYS A 27 2.43 8.07 5.53
N ILE A 28 2.99 8.82 4.58
CA ILE A 28 4.41 9.20 4.64
C ILE A 28 4.70 10.30 5.67
N GLY A 29 3.66 11.03 6.11
CA GLY A 29 3.77 12.10 7.10
C GLY A 29 3.73 11.62 8.55
N GLU A 30 3.22 10.41 8.82
CA GLU A 30 3.25 9.80 10.14
C GLU A 30 4.69 9.70 10.66
N PRO A 31 5.02 10.20 11.87
CA PRO A 31 6.40 10.30 12.34
C PRO A 31 7.22 9.01 12.21
N GLU A 32 6.67 7.87 12.64
CA GLU A 32 7.37 6.58 12.56
C GLU A 32 7.61 6.13 11.12
N HIS A 33 6.63 6.33 10.24
CA HIS A 33 6.77 6.00 8.83
C HIS A 33 7.79 6.91 8.15
N ARG A 34 7.79 8.20 8.50
CA ARG A 34 8.72 9.18 7.99
C ARG A 34 10.16 8.82 8.35
N ASP A 35 10.43 8.52 9.61
CA ASP A 35 11.77 8.12 10.07
C ASP A 35 12.23 6.83 9.39
N PHE A 36 11.34 5.85 9.28
CA PHE A 36 11.60 4.61 8.55
C PHE A 36 11.92 4.86 7.07
N LEU A 37 11.11 5.66 6.37
CA LEU A 37 11.29 5.97 4.96
C LEU A 37 12.59 6.76 4.71
N LEU A 38 12.91 7.74 5.57
CA LEU A 38 14.18 8.48 5.50
C LEU A 38 15.39 7.55 5.65
N ALA A 39 15.36 6.63 6.63
CA ALA A 39 16.41 5.64 6.82
C ALA A 39 16.59 4.72 5.60
N HIS A 40 15.53 4.52 4.81
CA HIS A 40 15.55 3.75 3.57
C HIS A 40 15.77 4.61 2.30
N GLY A 41 16.17 5.88 2.46
CA GLY A 41 16.57 6.76 1.37
C GLY A 41 15.42 7.43 0.61
N TYR A 42 14.21 7.48 1.19
CA TYR A 42 13.09 8.22 0.62
C TYR A 42 13.13 9.68 1.07
N PRO A 43 13.07 10.66 0.15
CA PRO A 43 13.16 12.07 0.48
C PRO A 43 11.78 12.62 0.90
N VAL A 44 11.29 12.20 2.08
CA VAL A 44 9.94 12.55 2.56
C VAL A 44 9.74 14.08 2.65
N ASP A 45 10.79 14.83 2.98
CA ASP A 45 10.80 16.30 3.00
C ASP A 45 10.59 16.97 1.64
N GLN A 46 10.85 16.25 0.55
CA GLN A 46 10.62 16.74 -0.81
C GLN A 46 9.22 16.38 -1.31
N GLY A 47 8.40 15.75 -0.47
CA GLY A 47 7.01 15.42 -0.74
C GLY A 47 6.80 14.09 -1.46
N LEU A 48 5.52 13.74 -1.64
CA LEU A 48 5.10 12.43 -2.16
C LEU A 48 5.67 12.12 -3.55
N ALA A 49 5.71 13.10 -4.46
CA ALA A 49 6.22 12.90 -5.82
C ALA A 49 7.70 12.47 -5.84
N ALA A 50 8.51 13.02 -4.92
CA ALA A 50 9.91 12.64 -4.78
C ALA A 50 10.04 11.20 -4.22
N CYS A 51 9.22 10.84 -3.23
CA CYS A 51 9.14 9.47 -2.72
C CYS A 51 8.73 8.46 -3.81
N LEU A 52 7.70 8.77 -4.61
CA LEU A 52 7.27 7.92 -5.73
C LEU A 52 8.36 7.77 -6.80
N THR A 53 9.16 8.81 -7.02
CA THR A 53 10.31 8.74 -7.94
C THR A 53 11.40 7.80 -7.42
N VAL A 54 11.71 7.83 -6.12
CA VAL A 54 12.66 6.88 -5.52
C VAL A 54 12.11 5.46 -5.54
N LEU A 55 10.83 5.29 -5.18
CA LEU A 55 10.15 4.01 -5.28
C LEU A 55 10.28 3.42 -6.68
N LYS A 56 10.00 4.21 -7.72
CA LYS A 56 10.14 3.80 -9.13
C LYS A 56 11.52 3.27 -9.44
N ARG A 57 12.57 3.95 -8.96
CA ARG A 57 13.97 3.56 -9.19
C ARG A 57 14.31 2.25 -8.46
N LYS A 58 13.79 2.07 -7.24
CA LYS A 58 13.98 0.84 -6.45
C LYS A 58 13.14 -0.33 -6.95
N PHE A 59 12.04 -0.05 -7.65
CA PHE A 59 11.15 -1.06 -8.22
C PHE A 59 11.78 -1.72 -9.45
N THR A 60 12.59 -2.76 -9.20
CA THR A 60 13.30 -3.52 -10.24
C THR A 60 12.46 -4.71 -10.69
N ASP A 61 12.99 -5.94 -10.65
CA ASP A 61 12.21 -7.16 -10.88
C ASP A 61 11.49 -7.62 -9.61
N THR A 62 11.99 -7.21 -8.45
CA THR A 62 11.37 -7.40 -7.15
C THR A 62 10.85 -6.07 -6.61
N CYS A 63 9.75 -6.16 -5.86
CA CYS A 63 9.25 -5.05 -5.10
C CYS A 63 10.14 -4.82 -3.86
N PRO A 64 10.60 -3.59 -3.60
CA PRO A 64 11.34 -3.30 -2.37
C PRO A 64 10.48 -3.62 -1.14
N HIS A 65 11.07 -4.21 -0.10
CA HIS A 65 10.33 -4.70 1.07
C HIS A 65 9.64 -3.57 1.83
N GLU A 66 10.29 -2.41 1.91
CA GLU A 66 9.72 -1.24 2.57
C GLU A 66 8.46 -0.70 1.87
N PHE A 67 8.18 -1.11 0.63
CA PHE A 67 6.97 -0.70 -0.08
C PHE A 67 5.69 -1.11 0.63
N GLY A 68 5.75 -2.15 1.49
CA GLY A 68 4.60 -2.59 2.27
C GLY A 68 3.93 -1.45 3.05
N ILE A 69 4.71 -0.49 3.56
CA ILE A 69 4.17 0.66 4.30
C ILE A 69 3.25 1.51 3.43
N LEU A 70 3.62 1.72 2.16
CA LEU A 70 2.85 2.48 1.18
C LEU A 70 1.60 1.73 0.70
N LEU A 71 1.53 0.42 0.94
CA LEU A 71 0.35 -0.41 0.71
C LEU A 71 -0.58 -0.48 1.92
N GLY A 72 -0.25 0.22 3.02
CA GLY A 72 -1.02 0.21 4.25
C GLY A 72 -0.76 -1.01 5.14
N ILE A 73 0.31 -1.78 4.87
CA ILE A 73 0.75 -2.83 5.80
C ILE A 73 1.34 -2.14 7.04
N PRO A 74 0.97 -2.54 8.26
CA PRO A 74 1.48 -1.93 9.48
C PRO A 74 3.02 -1.95 9.55
N LEU A 75 3.62 -0.86 10.05
CA LEU A 75 5.08 -0.72 10.13
C LEU A 75 5.74 -1.89 10.86
N GLN A 76 5.15 -2.36 11.97
CA GLN A 76 5.67 -3.50 12.74
C GLN A 76 5.83 -4.76 11.88
N ASP A 77 4.90 -4.99 10.96
CA ASP A 77 4.91 -6.18 10.10
C ASP A 77 5.94 -6.05 8.98
N VAL A 78 6.08 -4.84 8.44
CA VAL A 78 7.13 -4.51 7.46
C VAL A 78 8.51 -4.69 8.08
N LEU A 79 8.73 -4.15 9.29
CA LEU A 79 9.98 -4.28 10.03
C LEU A 79 10.30 -5.74 10.35
N GLY A 80 9.32 -6.51 10.85
CA GLY A 80 9.46 -7.93 11.13
C GLY A 80 9.79 -8.75 9.89
N PHE A 81 9.14 -8.46 8.75
CA PHE A 81 9.45 -9.11 7.48
C PHE A 81 10.87 -8.81 6.98
N MET A 82 11.35 -7.59 7.21
CA MET A 82 12.71 -7.17 6.88
C MET A 82 13.77 -7.67 7.86
N GLY A 83 13.38 -8.32 8.96
CA GLY A 83 14.31 -8.73 10.02
C GLY A 83 14.89 -7.57 10.82
N LEU A 84 14.22 -6.41 10.80
CA LEU A 84 14.60 -5.19 11.54
C LEU A 84 13.88 -5.07 12.88
N SER A 85 13.12 -6.09 13.27
CA SER A 85 12.43 -6.19 14.54
C SER A 85 12.69 -7.57 15.16
N ASP A 86 12.78 -7.60 16.49
CA ASP A 86 12.90 -8.82 17.30
C ASP A 86 11.53 -9.38 17.72
N GLN A 87 10.44 -8.74 17.29
CA GLN A 87 9.09 -9.19 17.60
C GLN A 87 8.85 -10.60 17.02
N PRO A 88 8.23 -11.51 17.79
CA PRO A 88 7.97 -12.85 17.31
C PRO A 88 6.93 -12.82 16.19
N LEU A 89 7.06 -13.74 15.25
CA LEU A 89 6.01 -14.02 14.28
C LEU A 89 4.76 -14.54 15.02
N TYR A 90 3.65 -13.82 14.90
CA TYR A 90 2.37 -14.21 15.48
C TYR A 90 1.63 -15.19 14.55
N CYS A 91 1.38 -14.77 13.31
CA CYS A 91 0.71 -15.63 12.32
C CYS A 91 1.07 -15.24 10.88
N LYS A 92 0.60 -16.05 9.91
CA LYS A 92 0.81 -15.83 8.48
C LYS A 92 -0.53 -15.75 7.77
N GLY A 93 -0.68 -14.78 6.87
CA GLY A 93 -1.86 -14.59 6.02
C GLY A 93 -1.49 -13.92 4.71
N CYS A 94 -2.16 -12.82 4.36
CA CYS A 94 -1.80 -12.02 3.18
C CYS A 94 -0.39 -11.40 3.31
N TRP A 95 0.05 -11.17 4.54
CA TRP A 95 1.43 -10.90 4.93
C TRP A 95 1.71 -11.61 6.28
N HIS A 96 2.95 -11.56 6.75
CA HIS A 96 3.33 -12.06 8.06
C HIS A 96 3.03 -11.02 9.14
N ILE A 97 2.38 -11.42 10.23
CA ILE A 97 2.05 -10.54 11.36
C ILE A 97 3.04 -10.78 12.50
N TYR A 98 3.60 -9.69 13.03
CA TYR A 98 4.60 -9.73 14.10
C TYR A 98 4.12 -8.97 15.34
N GLY A 99 4.51 -9.45 16.53
CA GLY A 99 4.19 -8.77 17.80
C GLY A 99 2.69 -8.80 18.14
N ASN A 100 2.15 -7.66 18.61
CA ASN A 100 0.72 -7.54 18.92
C ASN A 100 -0.09 -7.53 17.61
N PRO A 101 -0.97 -8.53 17.38
CA PRO A 101 -1.60 -8.70 16.08
C PRO A 101 -2.85 -7.84 15.86
N GLU A 102 -3.37 -7.13 16.86
CA GLU A 102 -4.70 -6.51 16.81
C GLU A 102 -4.88 -5.58 15.60
N CYS A 103 -4.00 -4.59 15.45
CA CYS A 103 -4.04 -3.65 14.32
C CYS A 103 -3.84 -4.37 12.98
N SER A 104 -2.88 -5.29 12.92
CA SER A 104 -2.57 -6.05 11.70
C SER A 104 -3.71 -6.95 11.24
N LEU A 105 -4.39 -7.61 12.17
CA LEU A 105 -5.56 -8.44 11.88
C LEU A 105 -6.74 -7.59 11.39
N ALA A 106 -6.94 -6.40 11.95
CA ALA A 106 -7.97 -5.48 11.48
C ALA A 106 -7.71 -5.02 10.04
N VAL A 107 -6.47 -4.64 9.71
CA VAL A 107 -6.08 -4.28 8.34
C VAL A 107 -6.20 -5.47 7.39
N MET A 108 -5.77 -6.67 7.82
CA MET A 108 -5.87 -7.89 7.01
C MET A 108 -7.31 -8.29 6.74
N LYS A 109 -8.19 -8.16 7.73
CA LYS A 109 -9.62 -8.39 7.55
C LYS A 109 -10.20 -7.45 6.50
N ARG A 110 -9.94 -6.14 6.61
CA ARG A 110 -10.42 -5.15 5.63
C ARG A 110 -9.92 -5.45 4.22
N PHE A 111 -8.65 -5.80 4.07
CA PHE A 111 -8.08 -6.20 2.78
C PHE A 111 -8.79 -7.44 2.21
N HIS A 112 -9.09 -8.43 3.07
CA HIS A 112 -9.81 -9.64 2.66
C HIS A 112 -11.22 -9.32 2.16
N ASP A 113 -11.98 -8.56 2.95
CA ASP A 113 -13.35 -8.14 2.62
C ASP A 113 -13.36 -7.34 1.29
N ASP A 114 -12.42 -6.40 1.13
CA ASP A 114 -12.27 -5.62 -0.10
C ASP A 114 -11.92 -6.48 -1.31
N ARG A 115 -11.08 -7.52 -1.12
CA ARG A 115 -10.68 -8.45 -2.18
C ARG A 115 -11.85 -9.34 -2.61
N GLU A 116 -12.64 -9.85 -1.67
CA GLU A 116 -13.82 -10.66 -1.97
C GLU A 116 -14.88 -9.85 -2.73
N LEU A 117 -15.13 -8.61 -2.30
CA LEU A 117 -16.06 -7.71 -2.98
C LEU A 117 -15.64 -7.45 -4.43
N VAL A 118 -14.37 -7.10 -4.64
CA VAL A 118 -13.83 -6.83 -5.98
C VAL A 118 -13.85 -8.10 -6.85
N ALA A 119 -13.55 -9.27 -6.28
CA ALA A 119 -13.66 -10.54 -7.00
C ALA A 119 -15.10 -10.81 -7.45
N GLY A 120 -16.08 -10.62 -6.57
CA GLY A 120 -17.49 -10.79 -6.91
C GLY A 120 -17.98 -9.85 -8.00
N TRP A 121 -17.49 -8.60 -8.02
CA TRP A 121 -17.77 -7.66 -9.12
C TRP A 121 -17.18 -8.13 -10.45
N LEU A 122 -15.91 -8.55 -10.45
CA LEU A 122 -15.26 -9.08 -11.64
C LEU A 122 -15.98 -10.33 -12.19
N GLU A 123 -16.38 -11.25 -11.32
CA GLU A 123 -17.15 -12.46 -11.70
C GLU A 123 -18.54 -12.12 -12.25
N SER A 124 -19.12 -11.01 -11.79
CA SER A 124 -20.39 -10.48 -12.29
C SER A 124 -20.24 -9.67 -13.60
N GLY A 125 -19.03 -9.61 -14.17
CA GLY A 125 -18.74 -8.93 -15.44
C GLY A 125 -18.45 -7.44 -15.32
N TRP A 126 -18.17 -6.93 -14.12
CA TRP A 126 -17.69 -5.55 -13.98
C TRP A 126 -16.29 -5.40 -14.52
N GLU A 127 -16.07 -4.38 -15.32
CA GLU A 127 -14.75 -4.02 -15.82
C GLU A 127 -13.93 -3.31 -14.72
N PRO A 128 -12.60 -3.51 -14.66
CA PRO A 128 -11.75 -2.85 -13.66
C PRO A 128 -11.92 -1.33 -13.60
N CYS A 129 -12.16 -0.66 -14.72
CA CYS A 129 -12.39 0.79 -14.76
C CYS A 129 -13.66 1.19 -14.00
N GLN A 130 -14.72 0.38 -14.04
CA GLN A 130 -15.98 0.62 -13.32
C GLN A 130 -15.77 0.46 -11.81
N ILE A 131 -15.02 -0.58 -11.41
CA ILE A 131 -14.69 -0.86 -10.01
C ILE A 131 -13.89 0.30 -9.40
N LEU A 132 -12.88 0.79 -10.13
CA LEU A 132 -12.04 1.91 -9.68
C LEU A 132 -12.81 3.24 -9.61
N ALA A 133 -13.83 3.43 -10.46
CA ALA A 133 -14.67 4.63 -10.47
C ALA A 133 -15.75 4.61 -9.36
N PHE A 134 -16.39 3.46 -9.11
CA PHE A 134 -17.46 3.32 -8.12
C PHE A 134 -17.01 3.69 -6.70
N ARG A 135 -15.79 3.31 -6.33
CA ARG A 135 -15.19 3.66 -5.03
C ARG A 135 -14.93 5.16 -4.84
N GLN A 136 -14.90 5.95 -5.92
CA GLN A 136 -14.81 7.42 -5.80
C GLN A 136 -16.15 8.01 -5.35
N SER A 137 -17.27 7.52 -5.91
CA SER A 137 -18.61 8.04 -5.58
C SER A 137 -19.08 7.68 -4.17
N GLU A 138 -18.76 6.50 -3.63
CA GLU A 138 -19.11 6.16 -2.23
C GLU A 138 -18.29 6.96 -1.22
N ALA A 139 -17.02 7.27 -1.52
CA ALA A 139 -16.19 8.09 -0.64
C ALA A 139 -16.66 9.56 -0.61
N GLU A 140 -17.18 10.08 -1.73
CA GLU A 140 -17.77 11.43 -1.81
C GLU A 140 -19.14 11.52 -1.10
N ALA A 141 -19.94 10.45 -1.13
CA ALA A 141 -21.23 10.38 -0.46
C ALA A 141 -21.16 10.28 1.08
N LEU A 142 -20.01 9.89 1.64
CA LEU A 142 -19.78 9.83 3.10
C LEU A 142 -19.20 11.14 3.67
N VAL A 143 -18.80 12.08 2.81
CA VAL A 143 -18.19 13.38 3.17
C VAL A 143 -19.12 14.57 2.85
N SER A 144 -20.34 14.30 2.33
CA SER A 144 -21.43 15.28 2.15
C SER A 144 -22.57 15.03 3.12
#